data_AF-A0A8J6TXD6-F1
#
_entry.id   AF-A0A8J6TXD6-F1
#
_cell.length_a   1.000
_cell.length_b   1.000
_cell.length_c   1.000
_cell.angle_alpha   90.00
_cell.angle_beta   90.00
_cell.angle_gamma   90.00
#
_symmetry.space_group_name_H-M   'P 1'
#
loop_
_entity.id
_entity.type
_entity.pdbx_description
1 polymer ?
#
loop_
_entity_poly.entity_id
_entity_poly.type
_entity_poly.pdbx_seq_one_letter_code
_entity_poly.pdbx_strand_id
1 'polypeptide(L)'
;MEHSIKIGNHYYDVNCVHFSLEWEQDTGYMRELSCLSRFPNLKSVSFACSNLNDEGVAHVSDCREIENLNLQETEITNEGITYLKKLKKLKYLRLKENYQLTNACISALIAVEQLEDLQIHGTSVTEEGLSKLVVLKNLKDLTIDVRENNYTFEGLLKISKEIPDCHILAKGDGMFYKGEFNGEWGHPINR
;
A
#
# COMPACT_ATOMS: atom_id res chain seq x y z
N MET A 1 -16.43 -21.14 -24.58
CA MET A 1 -15.29 -20.91 -23.67
C MET A 1 -15.73 -19.82 -22.72
N GLU A 2 -15.62 -20.01 -21.41
CA GLU A 2 -16.14 -19.04 -20.43
C GLU A 2 -15.38 -17.72 -20.58
N HIS A 3 -16.07 -16.69 -21.08
CA HIS A 3 -15.56 -15.32 -21.18
C HIS A 3 -15.66 -14.57 -19.85
N SER A 4 -16.17 -15.22 -18.81
CA SER A 4 -16.38 -14.63 -17.50
C SER A 4 -15.89 -15.50 -16.36
N ILE A 5 -15.42 -14.86 -15.30
CA ILE A 5 -15.04 -15.47 -14.02
C ILE A 5 -16.04 -14.99 -12.98
N LYS A 6 -16.61 -15.92 -12.22
CA LYS A 6 -17.54 -15.61 -11.13
C LYS A 6 -16.76 -15.38 -9.83
N ILE A 7 -17.03 -14.27 -9.15
CA ILE A 7 -16.56 -13.97 -7.78
C ILE A 7 -17.77 -13.43 -7.00
N GLY A 8 -18.12 -14.10 -5.91
CA GLY A 8 -19.35 -13.87 -5.17
C GLY A 8 -20.57 -13.98 -6.09
N ASN A 9 -21.41 -12.94 -6.09
CA ASN A 9 -22.59 -12.85 -6.94
C ASN A 9 -22.34 -12.16 -8.30
N HIS A 10 -21.08 -11.85 -8.62
CA HIS A 10 -20.73 -11.06 -9.80
C HIS A 10 -19.93 -11.88 -10.81
N TYR A 11 -20.07 -11.52 -12.09
CA TYR A 11 -19.30 -12.08 -13.19
C TYR A 11 -18.43 -10.99 -13.81
N TYR A 12 -17.15 -11.31 -13.99
CA TYR A 12 -16.13 -10.40 -14.51
C TYR A 12 -15.60 -10.92 -15.83
N ASP A 13 -15.36 -10.05 -16.81
CA ASP A 13 -14.67 -10.42 -18.05
C ASP A 13 -13.26 -10.93 -17.71
N VAL A 14 -12.87 -12.10 -18.23
CA VAL A 14 -11.52 -12.66 -18.02
C VAL A 14 -10.40 -11.73 -18.48
N ASN A 15 -10.67 -10.85 -19.45
CA ASN A 15 -9.71 -9.88 -19.97
C ASN A 15 -9.70 -8.56 -19.20
N CYS A 16 -10.41 -8.46 -18.06
CA CYS A 16 -10.39 -7.22 -17.30
C CYS A 16 -8.95 -6.87 -16.86
N VAL A 17 -8.66 -5.57 -16.96
CA VAL A 17 -7.38 -4.99 -16.53
C VAL A 17 -7.51 -4.38 -15.13
N HIS A 18 -8.75 -4.08 -14.72
CA HIS A 18 -9.11 -3.42 -13.48
C HIS A 18 -10.17 -4.24 -12.74
N PHE A 19 -9.87 -4.61 -11.50
CA PHE A 19 -10.81 -5.25 -10.58
C PHE A 19 -11.00 -4.34 -9.37
N SER A 20 -12.25 -4.11 -8.97
CA SER A 20 -12.59 -3.36 -7.76
C SER A 20 -13.72 -4.06 -7.04
N LEU A 21 -13.51 -4.36 -5.76
CA LEU A 21 -14.54 -4.92 -4.89
C LEU A 21 -15.31 -3.77 -4.23
N GLU A 22 -16.29 -3.18 -4.95
CA GLU A 22 -17.10 -2.07 -4.43
C GLU A 22 -18.39 -2.52 -3.71
N TRP A 23 -18.58 -3.83 -3.50
CA TRP A 23 -19.90 -4.39 -3.21
C TRP A 23 -19.83 -5.32 -1.99
N GLU A 24 -20.41 -4.83 -0.88
CA GLU A 24 -20.80 -5.53 0.35
C GLU A 24 -19.71 -5.89 1.39
N GLN A 25 -19.99 -5.55 2.65
CA GLN A 25 -19.17 -5.82 3.84
C GLN A 25 -19.12 -7.31 4.24
N ASP A 26 -19.70 -8.21 3.45
CA ASP A 26 -19.86 -9.62 3.79
C ASP A 26 -18.92 -10.50 2.94
N THR A 27 -17.64 -10.60 3.32
CA THR A 27 -16.71 -11.50 2.63
C THR A 27 -16.80 -12.94 3.16
N GLY A 28 -17.87 -13.63 2.78
CA GLY A 28 -17.90 -15.10 2.76
C GLY A 28 -17.00 -15.71 1.67
N TYR A 29 -16.31 -14.89 0.86
CA TYR A 29 -15.72 -15.27 -0.43
C TYR A 29 -14.19 -15.15 -0.52
N MET A 30 -13.43 -15.04 0.59
CA MET A 30 -11.95 -14.96 0.53
C MET A 30 -11.34 -16.09 -0.31
N ARG A 31 -11.83 -17.31 -0.14
CA ARG A 31 -11.43 -18.48 -0.94
C ARG A 31 -11.71 -18.32 -2.43
N GLU A 32 -12.75 -17.58 -2.81
CA GLU A 32 -13.10 -17.34 -4.21
C GLU A 32 -12.10 -16.39 -4.87
N LEU A 33 -11.40 -15.53 -4.11
CA LEU A 33 -10.33 -14.67 -4.66
C LEU A 33 -9.17 -15.48 -5.25
N SER A 34 -9.05 -16.78 -4.94
CA SER A 34 -8.10 -17.68 -5.62
C SER A 34 -8.26 -17.67 -7.15
N CYS A 35 -9.47 -17.39 -7.65
CA CYS A 35 -9.73 -17.32 -9.08
C CYS A 35 -9.17 -16.05 -9.74
N LEU A 36 -8.70 -15.04 -8.97
CA LEU A 36 -8.05 -13.85 -9.53
C LEU A 36 -6.82 -14.20 -10.38
N SER A 37 -6.14 -15.30 -10.03
CA SER A 37 -5.02 -15.84 -10.83
C SER A 37 -5.38 -16.20 -12.27
N ARG A 38 -6.69 -16.30 -12.59
CA ARG A 38 -7.21 -16.61 -13.93
C ARG A 38 -7.35 -15.37 -14.82
N PHE A 39 -7.18 -14.15 -14.33
CA PHE A 39 -7.20 -12.93 -15.15
C PHE A 39 -5.79 -12.66 -15.70
N PRO A 40 -5.47 -12.97 -16.97
CA PRO A 40 -4.12 -12.86 -17.51
C PRO A 40 -3.62 -11.41 -17.64
N ASN A 41 -4.53 -10.43 -17.65
CA ASN A 41 -4.23 -9.02 -17.92
C ASN A 41 -4.50 -8.10 -16.72
N LEU A 42 -4.71 -8.66 -15.53
CA LEU A 42 -5.10 -7.88 -14.36
C LEU A 42 -3.90 -7.06 -13.84
N LYS A 43 -3.99 -5.74 -13.99
CA LYS A 43 -2.93 -4.80 -13.61
C LYS A 43 -3.29 -3.94 -12.41
N SER A 44 -4.57 -3.70 -12.19
CA SER A 44 -5.04 -2.82 -11.14
C SER A 44 -6.12 -3.52 -10.32
N VAL A 45 -5.92 -3.55 -9.02
CA VAL A 45 -6.83 -4.24 -8.10
C VAL A 45 -7.11 -3.35 -6.90
N SER A 46 -8.39 -3.20 -6.55
CA SER A 46 -8.84 -2.43 -5.40
C SER A 46 -9.75 -3.26 -4.51
N PHE A 47 -9.40 -3.28 -3.22
CA PHE A 47 -10.20 -3.83 -2.12
C PHE A 47 -10.43 -2.78 -1.04
N ALA A 48 -10.37 -1.49 -1.41
CA ALA A 48 -10.52 -0.40 -0.47
C ALA A 48 -11.84 -0.51 0.31
N CYS A 49 -11.78 -0.28 1.62
CA CYS A 49 -12.95 -0.28 2.51
C CYS A 49 -13.69 -1.64 2.51
N SER A 50 -12.95 -2.75 2.50
CA SER A 50 -13.49 -4.11 2.56
C SER A 50 -12.84 -4.91 3.69
N ASN A 51 -13.44 -6.02 4.09
CA ASN A 51 -12.87 -6.99 5.04
C ASN A 51 -11.84 -7.94 4.41
N LEU A 52 -11.07 -7.46 3.41
CA LEU A 52 -9.93 -8.21 2.90
C LEU A 52 -8.92 -8.44 4.03
N ASN A 53 -8.63 -9.71 4.31
CA ASN A 53 -7.67 -10.13 5.33
C ASN A 53 -6.42 -10.77 4.68
N ASP A 54 -5.53 -11.32 5.50
CA ASP A 54 -4.26 -11.88 5.06
C ASP A 54 -4.42 -13.10 4.11
N GLU A 55 -5.47 -13.91 4.27
CA GLU A 55 -5.80 -15.01 3.34
C GLU A 55 -6.18 -14.43 1.96
N GLY A 56 -6.98 -13.37 1.94
CA GLY A 56 -7.34 -12.65 0.72
C GLY A 56 -6.10 -12.11 0.00
N VAL A 57 -5.19 -11.44 0.72
CA VAL A 57 -3.93 -10.92 0.14
C VAL A 57 -3.06 -12.06 -0.40
N ALA A 58 -3.04 -13.22 0.24
CA ALA A 58 -2.32 -14.39 -0.27
C ALA A 58 -2.82 -14.79 -1.67
N HIS A 59 -4.13 -14.78 -1.90
CA HIS A 59 -4.70 -15.04 -3.23
C HIS A 59 -4.43 -13.92 -4.23
N VAL A 60 -4.55 -12.65 -3.81
CA VAL A 60 -4.21 -11.49 -4.65
C VAL A 60 -2.75 -11.56 -5.11
N SER A 61 -1.84 -12.02 -4.24
CA SER A 61 -0.40 -12.12 -4.52
C SER A 61 -0.03 -13.11 -5.63
N ASP A 62 -0.95 -14.00 -6.01
CA ASP A 62 -0.73 -14.94 -7.12
C ASP A 62 -0.96 -14.26 -8.49
N CYS A 63 -1.55 -13.07 -8.52
CA CYS A 63 -1.73 -12.24 -9.72
C CYS A 63 -0.48 -11.40 -9.99
N ARG A 64 0.55 -12.02 -10.54
CA ARG A 64 1.91 -11.43 -10.66
C ARG A 64 2.03 -10.23 -11.60
N GLU A 65 0.98 -9.94 -12.38
CA GLU A 65 0.91 -8.83 -13.33
C GLU A 65 0.39 -7.53 -12.71
N ILE A 66 0.00 -7.53 -11.43
CA ILE A 66 -0.48 -6.34 -10.73
C ILE A 66 0.61 -5.26 -10.67
N GLU A 67 0.26 -4.07 -11.11
CA GLU A 67 1.05 -2.83 -11.06
C GLU A 67 0.49 -1.84 -10.04
N ASN A 68 -0.82 -1.87 -9.78
CA ASN A 68 -1.52 -0.96 -8.84
C ASN A 68 -2.42 -1.77 -7.89
N LEU A 69 -2.15 -1.66 -6.59
CA LEU A 69 -2.90 -2.35 -5.55
C LEU A 69 -3.39 -1.36 -4.49
N ASN A 70 -4.71 -1.32 -4.30
CA ASN A 70 -5.33 -0.53 -3.26
C ASN A 70 -5.93 -1.44 -2.18
N LEU A 71 -5.30 -1.41 -1.00
CA LEU A 71 -5.73 -2.10 0.22
C LEU A 71 -6.08 -1.09 1.32
N GLN A 72 -6.55 0.11 0.96
CA GLN A 72 -7.02 1.08 1.95
C GLN A 72 -8.06 0.45 2.88
N GLU A 73 -7.94 0.71 4.18
CA GLU A 73 -9.01 0.40 5.16
C GLU A 73 -9.50 -1.05 5.02
N THR A 74 -8.57 -1.98 5.25
CA THR A 74 -8.83 -3.42 5.20
C THR A 74 -8.50 -4.10 6.54
N GLU A 75 -8.71 -5.40 6.63
CA GLU A 75 -8.40 -6.19 7.83
C GLU A 75 -7.00 -6.82 7.81
N ILE A 76 -6.14 -6.39 6.87
CA ILE A 76 -4.80 -6.94 6.71
C ILE A 76 -3.90 -6.62 7.91
N THR A 77 -2.98 -7.53 8.18
CA THR A 77 -1.94 -7.38 9.20
C THR A 77 -0.55 -7.35 8.57
N ASN A 78 0.48 -7.24 9.42
CA ASN A 78 1.87 -7.34 8.97
C ASN A 78 2.16 -8.67 8.24
N GLU A 79 1.46 -9.76 8.59
CA GLU A 79 1.61 -11.06 7.93
C GLU A 79 1.10 -11.02 6.48
N GLY A 80 -0.05 -10.39 6.22
CA GLY A 80 -0.60 -10.23 4.87
C GLY A 80 0.35 -9.50 3.92
N ILE A 81 1.03 -8.45 4.41
CA ILE A 81 2.00 -7.68 3.61
C ILE A 81 3.16 -8.57 3.11
N THR A 82 3.51 -9.65 3.82
CA THR A 82 4.60 -10.55 3.41
C THR A 82 4.35 -11.26 2.08
N TYR A 83 3.09 -11.39 1.66
CA TYR A 83 2.73 -11.98 0.37
C TYR A 83 3.02 -11.05 -0.81
N LEU A 84 3.05 -9.72 -0.59
CA LEU A 84 3.25 -8.73 -1.65
C LEU A 84 4.62 -8.85 -2.33
N LYS A 85 5.60 -9.50 -1.69
CA LYS A 85 6.91 -9.81 -2.29
C LYS A 85 6.82 -10.63 -3.59
N LYS A 86 5.69 -11.31 -3.85
CA LYS A 86 5.44 -12.04 -5.10
C LYS A 86 5.07 -11.10 -6.26
N LEU A 87 4.55 -9.91 -5.99
CA LEU A 87 4.08 -8.94 -6.97
C LEU A 87 5.25 -8.11 -7.51
N LYS A 88 6.09 -8.74 -8.34
CA LYS A 88 7.34 -8.13 -8.85
C LYS A 88 7.14 -6.95 -9.79
N LYS A 89 5.90 -6.68 -10.21
CA LYS A 89 5.52 -5.53 -11.07
C LYS A 89 4.80 -4.43 -10.31
N LEU A 90 4.58 -4.59 -8.99
CA LEU A 90 3.83 -3.63 -8.19
C LEU A 90 4.58 -2.31 -8.07
N LYS A 91 3.93 -1.22 -8.50
CA LYS A 91 4.44 0.14 -8.52
C LYS A 91 3.69 1.08 -7.60
N TYR A 92 2.38 0.90 -7.48
CA TYR A 92 1.51 1.77 -6.68
C TYR A 92 0.84 0.94 -5.59
N LEU A 93 1.11 1.26 -4.34
CA LEU A 93 0.55 0.55 -3.19
C LEU A 93 -0.09 1.52 -2.21
N ARG A 94 -1.40 1.36 -2.00
CA ARG A 94 -2.16 2.11 -0.99
C ARG A 94 -2.49 1.19 0.18
N LEU A 95 -1.96 1.52 1.35
CA LEU A 95 -2.18 0.83 2.63
C LEU A 95 -2.82 1.76 3.66
N LYS A 96 -3.37 2.90 3.24
CA LYS A 96 -3.87 3.90 4.16
C LYS A 96 -5.01 3.38 5.04
N GLU A 97 -5.11 3.89 6.26
CA GLU A 97 -6.13 3.50 7.25
C GLU A 97 -6.09 2.00 7.65
N ASN A 98 -4.91 1.36 7.57
CA ASN A 98 -4.68 0.02 8.13
C ASN A 98 -3.89 0.12 9.43
N TYR A 99 -4.58 0.44 10.52
CA TYR A 99 -3.98 0.71 11.84
C TYR A 99 -3.20 -0.47 12.45
N GLN A 100 -3.44 -1.71 11.98
CA GLN A 100 -2.74 -2.92 12.41
C GLN A 100 -1.31 -3.05 11.84
N LEU A 101 -0.97 -2.26 10.82
CA LEU A 101 0.37 -2.25 10.23
C LEU A 101 1.32 -1.45 11.11
N THR A 102 2.48 -2.03 11.41
CA THR A 102 3.53 -1.44 12.24
C THR A 102 4.86 -1.51 11.51
N ASN A 103 5.97 -1.11 12.15
CA ASN A 103 7.31 -1.30 11.61
C ASN A 103 7.64 -2.77 11.22
N ALA A 104 6.89 -3.76 11.70
CA ALA A 104 7.05 -5.16 11.31
C ALA A 104 6.80 -5.41 9.82
N CYS A 105 5.90 -4.66 9.17
CA CYS A 105 5.60 -4.85 7.74
C CYS A 105 6.72 -4.33 6.81
N ILE A 106 7.62 -3.47 7.32
CA ILE A 106 8.64 -2.79 6.51
C ILE A 106 9.56 -3.77 5.79
N SER A 107 9.94 -4.86 6.46
CA SER A 107 10.78 -5.92 5.86
C SER A 107 10.16 -6.54 4.60
N ALA A 108 8.83 -6.62 4.55
CA ALA A 108 8.09 -7.12 3.40
C ALA A 108 7.93 -6.03 2.33
N LEU A 109 7.69 -4.78 2.71
CA LEU A 109 7.57 -3.65 1.77
C LEU A 109 8.87 -3.41 1.00
N ILE A 110 10.03 -3.49 1.65
CA ILE A 110 11.31 -3.33 0.96
C ILE A 110 11.63 -4.47 -0.03
N ALA A 111 10.93 -5.60 0.04
CA ALA A 111 11.05 -6.70 -0.92
C ALA A 111 10.24 -6.47 -2.21
N VAL A 112 9.47 -5.38 -2.27
CA VAL A 112 8.73 -4.91 -3.46
C VAL A 112 9.57 -3.83 -4.16
N GLU A 113 10.68 -4.26 -4.77
CA GLU A 113 11.73 -3.36 -5.27
C GLU A 113 11.30 -2.40 -6.40
N GLN A 114 10.17 -2.68 -7.07
CA GLN A 114 9.63 -1.85 -8.15
C GLN A 114 8.66 -0.76 -7.66
N LEU A 115 8.48 -0.62 -6.34
CA LEU A 115 7.54 0.33 -5.78
C LEU A 115 7.96 1.77 -6.09
N GLU A 116 7.02 2.54 -6.65
CA GLU A 116 7.18 3.94 -7.04
C GLU A 116 6.36 4.89 -6.13
N ASP A 117 5.16 4.46 -5.71
CA ASP A 117 4.25 5.22 -4.83
C ASP A 117 3.79 4.33 -3.68
N LEU A 118 3.98 4.83 -2.46
CA LEU A 118 3.53 4.18 -1.23
C LEU A 118 2.69 5.15 -0.39
N GLN A 119 1.44 4.77 -0.10
CA GLN A 119 0.59 5.49 0.86
C GLN A 119 0.38 4.65 2.11
N ILE A 120 0.87 5.14 3.26
CA ILE A 120 0.84 4.41 4.55
C ILE A 120 0.35 5.30 5.71
N HIS A 121 -0.38 6.37 5.41
CA HIS A 121 -1.07 7.16 6.44
C HIS A 121 -2.17 6.35 7.13
N GLY A 122 -2.45 6.61 8.41
CA GLY A 122 -3.38 5.75 9.16
C GLY A 122 -2.84 4.34 9.41
N THR A 123 -1.51 4.21 9.53
CA THR A 123 -0.82 2.98 10.00
C THR A 123 0.05 3.33 11.19
N SER A 124 0.43 2.35 12.01
CA SER A 124 1.33 2.54 13.15
C SER A 124 2.83 2.44 12.77
N VAL A 125 3.18 2.72 11.51
CA VAL A 125 4.58 2.84 11.07
C VAL A 125 5.16 4.15 11.59
N THR A 126 6.38 4.09 12.12
CA THR A 126 7.09 5.26 12.68
C THR A 126 8.27 5.67 11.80
N GLU A 127 8.92 6.79 12.16
CA GLU A 127 10.18 7.24 11.53
C GLU A 127 11.26 6.14 11.44
N GLU A 128 11.37 5.29 12.47
CA GLU A 128 12.31 4.17 12.47
C GLU A 128 11.99 3.19 11.33
N GLY A 129 10.72 2.93 11.07
CA GLY A 129 10.27 2.13 9.93
C GLY A 129 10.55 2.82 8.60
N LEU A 130 10.18 4.10 8.48
CA LEU A 130 10.39 4.87 7.24
C LEU A 130 11.86 4.97 6.83
N SER A 131 12.78 5.14 7.78
CA SER A 131 14.21 5.23 7.51
C SER A 131 14.77 4.01 6.76
N LYS A 132 14.13 2.84 6.92
CA LYS A 132 14.53 1.59 6.25
C LYS A 132 14.09 1.54 4.78
N LEU A 133 13.20 2.42 4.34
CA LEU A 133 12.77 2.51 2.94
C LEU A 133 13.87 3.06 2.02
N VAL A 134 15.00 3.52 2.55
CA VAL A 134 16.19 3.99 1.81
C VAL A 134 16.74 3.02 0.76
N VAL A 135 16.41 1.73 0.90
CA VAL A 135 16.79 0.69 -0.07
C VAL A 135 15.93 0.69 -1.33
N LEU A 136 14.71 1.26 -1.29
CA LEU A 136 13.79 1.31 -2.42
C LEU A 136 14.17 2.43 -3.39
N LYS A 137 15.09 2.13 -4.33
CA LYS A 137 15.64 3.13 -5.27
C LYS A 137 14.63 3.67 -6.29
N ASN A 138 13.49 3.03 -6.44
CA ASN A 138 12.43 3.46 -7.36
C ASN A 138 11.32 4.26 -6.66
N LEU A 139 11.33 4.35 -5.33
CA LEU A 139 10.29 5.04 -4.58
C LEU A 139 10.41 6.56 -4.81
N LYS A 140 9.38 7.12 -5.43
CA LYS A 140 9.29 8.54 -5.82
C LYS A 140 8.35 9.32 -4.91
N ASP A 141 7.30 8.65 -4.41
CA ASP A 141 6.26 9.29 -3.63
C ASP A 141 5.92 8.44 -2.40
N LEU A 142 6.03 9.05 -1.23
CA LEU A 142 5.65 8.48 0.06
C LEU A 142 4.63 9.40 0.72
N THR A 143 3.40 8.93 0.91
CA THR A 143 2.36 9.69 1.61
C THR A 143 2.15 9.18 3.03
N ILE A 144 2.33 10.07 4.00
CA ILE A 144 2.16 9.85 5.43
C ILE A 144 1.16 10.84 6.03
N ASP A 145 0.69 10.56 7.25
CA ASP A 145 -0.09 11.49 8.05
C ASP A 145 0.64 11.73 9.37
N VAL A 146 0.90 13.00 9.65
CA VAL A 146 1.68 13.47 10.79
C VAL A 146 0.82 13.75 12.02
N ARG A 147 -0.52 13.70 11.89
CA ARG A 147 -1.47 13.96 12.98
C ARG A 147 -1.58 12.81 13.96
N GLU A 148 -1.36 11.58 13.49
CA GLU A 148 -1.64 10.37 14.26
C GLU A 148 -0.38 9.58 14.67
N ASN A 149 0.79 9.85 14.06
CA ASN A 149 1.90 8.87 14.03
C ASN A 149 3.27 9.38 14.47
N ASN A 150 3.35 10.17 15.55
CA ASN A 150 4.60 10.54 16.23
C ASN A 150 5.76 11.00 15.30
N TYR A 151 5.46 11.53 14.12
CA TYR A 151 6.45 12.08 13.21
C TYR A 151 6.87 13.46 13.71
N THR A 152 8.17 13.67 13.78
CA THR A 152 8.80 14.95 14.07
C THR A 152 9.23 15.62 12.77
N PHE A 153 9.26 16.95 12.78
CA PHE A 153 9.77 17.70 11.65
C PHE A 153 11.22 17.30 11.33
N GLU A 154 12.06 17.22 12.36
CA GLU A 154 13.50 16.89 12.21
C GLU A 154 13.73 15.46 11.71
N GLY A 155 12.94 14.50 12.19
CA GLY A 155 13.02 13.11 11.74
C GLY A 155 12.65 12.98 10.27
N LEU A 156 11.56 13.60 9.83
CA LEU A 156 11.17 13.63 8.41
C LEU A 156 12.17 14.40 7.53
N LEU A 157 12.72 15.51 8.03
CA LEU A 157 13.77 16.27 7.35
C LEU A 157 15.03 15.42 7.16
N LYS A 158 15.41 14.63 8.17
CA LYS A 158 16.53 13.69 8.10
C LYS A 158 16.25 12.57 7.09
N ILE A 159 15.08 11.93 7.18
CA ILE A 159 14.70 10.86 6.24
C ILE A 159 14.70 11.38 4.80
N SER A 160 14.19 12.59 4.55
CA SER A 160 14.20 13.22 3.23
C SER A 160 15.61 13.42 2.64
N LYS A 161 16.65 13.53 3.49
CA LYS A 161 18.05 13.55 3.04
C LYS A 161 18.56 12.14 2.67
N GLU A 162 18.07 11.11 3.36
CA GLU A 162 18.46 9.71 3.14
C GLU A 162 17.77 9.11 1.90
N ILE A 163 16.56 9.56 1.56
CA ILE A 163 15.82 9.23 0.33
C ILE A 163 15.62 10.46 -0.57
N PRO A 164 16.69 11.02 -1.16
CA PRO A 164 16.66 12.33 -1.82
C PRO A 164 15.83 12.38 -3.12
N ASP A 165 15.53 11.23 -3.72
CA ASP A 165 14.71 11.14 -4.94
C ASP A 165 13.23 10.87 -4.64
N CYS A 166 12.85 10.77 -3.35
CA CYS A 166 11.49 10.55 -2.90
C CYS A 166 10.88 11.83 -2.32
N HIS A 167 9.69 12.18 -2.78
CA HIS A 167 8.83 13.18 -2.15
C HIS A 167 8.13 12.53 -0.96
N ILE A 168 8.24 13.13 0.22
CA ILE A 168 7.51 12.70 1.41
C ILE A 168 6.38 13.71 1.63
N LEU A 169 5.17 13.33 1.25
CA LEU A 169 3.97 14.13 1.44
C LEU A 169 3.40 13.90 2.85
N ALA A 170 3.50 14.92 3.71
CA ALA A 170 2.80 15.00 4.98
C ALA A 170 1.38 15.54 4.72
N LYS A 171 0.39 14.64 4.70
CA LYS A 171 -0.99 14.95 4.30
C LYS A 171 -1.58 16.08 5.14
N GLY A 172 -1.82 17.22 4.48
CA GLY A 172 -2.43 18.40 5.09
C GLY A 172 -1.45 19.43 5.64
N ASP A 173 -0.13 19.18 5.57
CA ASP A 173 0.91 20.07 6.10
C ASP A 173 1.86 20.55 5.00
N GLY A 174 2.41 19.62 4.22
CA GLY A 174 3.41 19.96 3.21
C GLY A 174 4.20 18.78 2.70
N MET A 175 5.32 19.06 2.07
CA MET A 175 6.16 18.07 1.42
C MET A 175 7.62 18.23 1.84
N PHE A 176 8.25 17.13 2.23
CA PHE A 176 9.70 17.06 2.39
C PHE A 176 10.32 16.49 1.12
N TYR A 177 11.37 17.14 0.62
CA TYR A 177 12.12 16.68 -0.54
C TYR A 177 13.56 17.16 -0.46
N LYS A 178 14.52 16.26 -0.68
CA LYS A 178 15.97 16.55 -0.63
C LYS A 178 16.43 17.22 0.68
N GLY A 179 15.76 16.93 1.78
CA GLY A 179 16.07 17.54 3.08
C GLY A 179 15.60 18.98 3.23
N GLU A 180 14.68 19.43 2.38
CA GLU A 180 13.95 20.69 2.49
C GLU A 180 12.47 20.41 2.74
N PHE A 181 11.76 21.36 3.34
CA PHE A 181 10.32 21.28 3.56
C PHE A 181 9.62 22.45 2.88
N ASN A 182 8.55 22.15 2.15
CA ASN A 182 7.66 23.14 1.54
C ASN A 182 6.22 22.91 2.04
N GLY A 183 5.71 23.83 2.83
CA GLY A 183 4.36 23.78 3.38
C GLY A 183 4.23 24.58 4.67
N GLU A 184 3.13 24.37 5.37
CA GLU A 184 2.83 24.95 6.67
C GLU A 184 2.82 23.83 7.70
N TRP A 185 3.89 23.73 8.48
CA TRP A 185 3.98 22.72 9.52
C TRP A 185 3.09 23.12 10.70
N GLY A 186 1.94 22.46 10.84
CA GLY A 186 0.94 22.77 11.85
C GLY A 186 1.21 22.16 13.24
N HIS A 187 2.32 21.44 13.40
CA HIS A 187 2.62 20.63 14.59
C HIS A 187 3.79 21.20 15.41
N PRO A 188 3.89 20.92 16.73
CA PRO A 188 5.04 21.34 17.53
C PRO A 188 6.33 20.75 16.96
N ILE A 189 7.33 21.60 16.67
CA ILE A 189 8.61 21.19 16.09
C ILE A 189 9.48 20.40 17.10
N ASN A 190 9.20 20.53 18.40
CA ASN A 190 10.03 20.00 19.50
C ASN A 190 9.23 19.09 20.45
N ARG A 191 8.88 17.86 20.03
CA ARG A 191 8.46 16.80 20.98
C ARG A 191 9.55 15.78 21.17
#